data_AF-X1VI45-F1
#
_entry.id   AF-X1VI45-F1
#
_cell.length_a   1.000
_cell.length_b   1.000
_cell.length_c   1.000
_cell.angle_alpha   90.00
_cell.angle_beta   90.00
_cell.angle_gamma   90.00
#
_symmetry.space_group_name_H-M   'P 1'
#
loop_
_entity.id
_entity.type
_entity.pdbx_description
1 polymer ?
#
loop_
_entity_poly.entity_id
_entity_poly.type
_entity_poly.pdbx_seq_one_letter_code
_entity_poly.pdbx_strand_id
1 'polypeptide(L)' 'REYDKLPIQAQQYLSRLEELISCPANLISVGSAREQTILK' A
#
# COMPACT_ATOMS: atom_id res chain seq x y z
N ARG A 1 -2.97 -1.21 10.95
CA ARG A 1 -2.03 -1.58 9.88
C ARG A 1 -1.58 -0.27 9.27
N GLU A 2 -0.46 0.26 9.71
CA GLU A 2 0.03 1.57 9.25
C GLU A 2 0.93 1.35 8.06
N TYR A 3 0.88 2.26 7.09
CA TYR A 3 1.74 2.21 5.90
C TYR A 3 3.21 2.16 6.29
N ASP A 4 3.61 2.89 7.34
CA ASP A 4 4.98 2.97 7.85
C ASP A 4 5.50 1.65 8.44
N LYS A 5 4.60 0.72 8.80
CA LYS A 5 4.96 -0.62 9.30
C LYS A 5 5.21 -1.62 8.16
N LEU A 6 4.95 -1.25 6.91
CA LEU A 6 5.28 -2.09 5.77
C LEU A 6 6.80 -2.16 5.60
N PRO A 7 7.34 -3.32 5.17
CA PRO A 7 8.74 -3.41 4.78
C PRO A 7 9.09 -2.34 3.74
N ILE A 8 10.29 -1.76 3.82
CA ILE A 8 10.76 -0.70 2.91
C ILE A 8 10.57 -1.08 1.43
N GLN A 9 10.81 -2.35 1.09
CA GLN A 9 10.65 -2.86 -0.28
C GLN A 9 9.20 -2.81 -0.76
N ALA A 10 8.22 -3.04 0.13
CA ALA A 10 6.80 -2.96 -0.20
C ALA A 10 6.37 -1.51 -0.42
N GLN A 11 6.88 -0.57 0.39
CA GLN A 11 6.64 0.85 0.20
C GLN A 11 7.22 1.36 -1.13
N GLN A 12 8.44 0.94 -1.47
CA GLN A 12 9.08 1.26 -2.75
C GLN A 12 8.31 0.68 -3.94
N TYR A 13 7.81 -0.55 -3.82
CA TYR A 13 6.96 -1.16 -4.85
C TYR A 13 5.68 -0.37 -5.09
N LEU A 14 4.99 0.03 -4.01
CA LEU A 14 3.78 0.85 -4.11
C LEU A 14 4.08 2.22 -4.72
N SER A 15 5.15 2.88 -4.28
CA SER A 15 5.59 4.17 -4.85
C SER A 15 5.84 4.05 -6.35
N ARG A 16 6.50 2.97 -6.80
CA ARG A 16 6.78 2.75 -8.21
C ARG A 16 5.49 2.55 -9.03
N LEU A 17 4.51 1.84 -8.46
CA LEU A 17 3.21 1.68 -9.10
C LEU A 17 2.48 3.03 -9.21
N GLU A 18 2.44 3.82 -8.14
CA GLU A 18 1.82 5.16 -8.12
C GLU A 18 2.43 6.08 -9.19
N GLU A 19 3.75 6.04 -9.39
CA GLU A 19 4.43 6.78 -10.46
C GLU A 19 4.01 6.33 -11.86
N LEU A 20 3.95 5.02 -12.10
CA LEU A 20 3.62 4.46 -13.41
C LEU A 20 2.19 4.77 -13.82
N ILE A 21 1.26 4.76 -12.87
CA ILE A 21 -0.17 5.01 -13.13
C ILE A 21 -0.55 6.48 -12.92
N SER A 22 0.36 7.31 -12.39
CA SER A 22 0.11 8.71 -12.02
C SER A 22 -1.14 8.90 -11.14
N CYS A 23 -1.38 7.93 -10.24
CA CYS A 23 -2.54 7.90 -9.36
C CYS A 23 -2.16 7.31 -7.99
N PRO A 24 -2.55 7.93 -6.87
CA PRO A 24 -2.23 7.43 -5.54
C PRO A 24 -3.02 6.17 -5.18
N ALA A 25 -2.39 5.27 -4.43
CA ALA A 25 -3.00 4.08 -3.88
C ALA A 25 -3.54 4.36 -2.47
N ASN A 26 -4.84 4.68 -2.38
CA ASN A 26 -5.49 5.01 -1.11
C ASN A 26 -5.91 3.78 -0.28
N LEU A 27 -6.08 2.62 -0.92
CA LEU A 27 -6.53 1.39 -0.28
C LEU A 27 -5.59 0.24 -0.64
N ILE A 28 -4.94 -0.31 0.38
CA ILE A 28 -3.96 -1.40 0.22
C ILE A 28 -4.47 -2.59 1.02
N SER A 29 -4.94 -3.63 0.32
CA SER A 29 -5.33 -4.89 0.95
C SER A 29 -4.10 -5.75 1.17
N VAL A 30 -3.88 -6.17 2.42
CA VAL A 30 -2.66 -6.87 2.84
C VAL A 30 -3.04 -8.19 3.54
N GLY A 31 -4.19 -8.76 3.18
CA GLY A 31 -4.75 -10.03 3.64
C GLY A 31 -6.24 -10.20 3.23
N SER A 32 -6.86 -11.34 3.56
CA SER A 32 -8.21 -11.69 3.11
C SER A 32 -9.35 -11.16 3.99
N ALA A 33 -9.11 -10.91 5.28
CA ALA A 33 -10.14 -10.37 6.17
C ALA A 33 -10.36 -8.86 5.97
N ARG A 34 -11.47 -8.29 6.44
CA ARG A 34 -11.79 -6.87 6.20
C ARG A 34 -10.87 -5.91 6.95
N GLU A 35 -10.52 -6.24 8.19
CA GLU A 35 -9.45 -5.60 8.99
C GLU A 35 -8.07 -5.68 8.34
N GLN A 36 -8.01 -6.50 7.30
CA GLN A 36 -7.04 -6.72 6.24
C GLN A 36 -6.32 -5.54 5.59
N THR A 37 -6.80 -4.32 5.83
CA THR A 37 -6.71 -3.23 4.87
C THR A 37 -6.01 -2.03 5.48
N ILE A 38 -5.07 -1.45 4.74
CA ILE A 38 -4.41 -0.19 5.08
C ILE A 38 -5.10 0.91 4.25
N LEU A 39 -5.56 1.95 4.93
CA LEU A 39 -6.03 3.18 4.31
C LEU A 39 -4.92 4.23 4.44
N LYS A 40 -4.50 4.81 3.31
CA LYS A 40 -3.46 5.84 3.20
C LYS A 40 -4.10 7.21 3.12
#